data_AF-A0A820TKV7-F1
#
_entry.id   AF-A0A820TKV7-F1
#
_cell.length_a   1.000
_cell.length_b   1.000
_cell.length_c   1.000
_cell.angle_alpha   90.00
_cell.angle_beta   90.00
_cell.angle_gamma   90.00
#
_symmetry.space_group_name_H-M   'P 1'
#
loop_
_entity.id
_entity.type
_entity.pdbx_description
1 polymer ?
#
loop_
_entity_poly.entity_id
_entity_poly.type
_entity_poly.pdbx_seq_one_letter_code
_entity_poly.pdbx_strand_id
1 'polypeptide(L)'
;NNGILNFDVNNFDEGYVGPFTWHVKRLATSINLICYSTDFSDKEVQQILKGCAQEYLKQVYEFCEHPKDQFALTLKTTSDKVKEILNETRIQFHAAHLGSMTYIENYDEKCIRSKYIKDVDDKL
;
A
#
# COMPACT_ATOMS: atom_id res chain seq x y z
N ASN A 1 -2.15 -20.32 4.23
CA ASN A 1 -1.94 -18.97 3.70
C ASN A 1 -0.70 -18.98 2.82
N ASN A 2 -0.84 -19.21 1.50
CA ASN A 2 0.26 -19.36 0.56
C ASN A 2 0.21 -18.22 -0.49
N GLY A 3 0.48 -16.99 -0.06
CA GLY A 3 0.64 -15.85 -0.98
C GLY A 3 2.08 -15.74 -1.49
N ILE A 4 2.26 -15.19 -2.70
CA ILE A 4 3.58 -14.83 -3.23
C ILE A 4 3.81 -13.35 -2.93
N LEU A 5 4.92 -13.03 -2.26
CA LEU A 5 5.34 -11.65 -2.10
C LEU A 5 5.76 -11.07 -3.45
N ASN A 6 5.06 -10.02 -3.87
CA ASN A 6 5.41 -9.22 -5.03
C ASN A 6 5.60 -7.77 -4.59
N PHE A 7 6.76 -7.21 -4.86
CA PHE A 7 7.07 -5.80 -4.60
C PHE A 7 6.78 -4.96 -5.84
N ASP A 8 6.04 -3.86 -5.65
CA ASP A 8 5.85 -2.81 -6.64
C ASP A 8 6.68 -1.58 -6.24
N VAL A 9 7.35 -0.98 -7.22
CA VAL A 9 8.18 0.22 -7.08
C VAL A 9 7.36 1.41 -6.55
N ASN A 10 6.04 1.43 -6.78
CA ASN A 10 5.15 2.50 -6.34
C ASN A 10 4.62 2.36 -4.89
N ASN A 11 4.86 1.23 -4.22
CA ASN A 11 4.38 0.98 -2.84
C ASN A 11 5.51 1.11 -1.80
N PHE A 12 6.52 1.92 -2.09
CA PHE A 12 7.73 2.06 -1.26
C PHE A 12 7.47 2.64 0.15
N ASP A 13 6.36 3.36 0.35
CA ASP A 13 5.94 3.84 1.67
C ASP A 13 5.24 2.75 2.51
N GLU A 14 4.80 1.66 1.89
CA GLU A 14 4.28 0.48 2.57
C GLU A 14 5.43 -0.50 2.87
N GLY A 15 6.23 -0.18 3.89
CA GLY A 15 7.29 -1.07 4.42
C GLY A 15 6.81 -2.41 5.00
N TYR A 16 5.58 -2.85 4.72
CA TYR A 16 4.97 -4.08 5.24
C TYR A 16 4.21 -4.86 4.17
N VAL A 17 4.33 -6.18 4.23
CA VAL A 17 3.63 -7.12 3.36
C VAL A 17 2.16 -7.24 3.77
N GLY A 18 1.29 -6.42 3.16
CA GLY A 18 -0.16 -6.49 3.34
C GLY A 18 -0.85 -7.44 2.35
N PRO A 19 -2.02 -8.01 2.69
CA PRO A 19 -2.85 -8.69 1.69
C PRO A 19 -3.37 -7.68 0.67
N PHE A 20 -3.44 -8.05 -0.61
CA PHE A 20 -3.91 -7.17 -1.69
C PHE A 20 -5.31 -6.56 -1.44
N THR A 21 -6.10 -7.17 -0.56
CA THR A 21 -7.40 -6.65 -0.12
C THR A 21 -7.31 -5.27 0.55
N TRP A 22 -6.15 -4.91 1.11
CA TRP A 22 -5.91 -3.56 1.61
C TRP A 22 -5.83 -2.53 0.48
N HIS A 23 -5.21 -2.86 -0.65
CA HIS A 23 -5.17 -1.99 -1.82
C HIS A 23 -6.58 -1.76 -2.38
N VAL A 24 -7.38 -2.83 -2.46
CA VAL A 24 -8.80 -2.74 -2.86
C VAL A 24 -9.58 -1.79 -1.96
N LYS A 25 -9.39 -1.90 -0.64
CA LYS A 25 -10.05 -1.00 0.33
C LYS A 25 -9.60 0.45 0.15
N ARG A 26 -8.29 0.71 0.04
CA ARG A 26 -7.76 2.07 -0.16
C ARG A 26 -8.25 2.70 -1.46
N LEU A 27 -8.28 1.92 -2.55
CA LEU A 27 -8.83 2.35 -3.83
C LEU A 27 -10.32 2.69 -3.71
N ALA A 28 -11.11 1.80 -3.10
CA ALA A 28 -12.54 2.01 -2.90
C ALA A 28 -12.81 3.25 -2.03
N THR A 29 -12.05 3.46 -0.96
CA THR A 29 -12.15 4.67 -0.14
C THR A 29 -11.86 5.92 -0.95
N SER A 30 -10.80 5.92 -1.76
CA SER A 30 -10.40 7.07 -2.57
C SER A 30 -11.47 7.43 -3.60
N ILE A 31 -12.02 6.43 -4.30
CA ILE A 31 -13.11 6.63 -5.26
C ILE A 31 -14.37 7.13 -4.55
N ASN A 32 -14.70 6.59 -3.38
CA ASN A 32 -15.86 7.03 -2.62
C ASN A 32 -15.72 8.51 -2.21
N LEU A 33 -14.53 8.94 -1.78
CA LEU A 33 -14.26 10.36 -1.46
C LEU A 33 -14.41 11.26 -2.69
N ILE A 34 -13.92 10.84 -3.86
CA ILE A 34 -14.13 11.56 -5.12
C ILE A 34 -15.63 11.65 -5.43
N CYS A 35 -16.36 10.52 -5.33
CA CYS A 35 -17.79 10.49 -5.58
C CYS A 35 -18.56 11.39 -4.62
N TYR A 36 -18.14 11.49 -3.37
CA TYR A 36 -18.72 12.38 -2.37
C TYR A 36 -18.52 13.86 -2.71
N SER A 37 -17.43 14.20 -3.41
CA SER A 37 -17.19 15.55 -3.92
C SER A 37 -17.96 15.89 -5.20
N THR A 38 -18.78 14.95 -5.70
CA THR A 38 -19.56 15.04 -6.93
C THR A 38 -21.03 14.67 -6.67
N ASP A 39 -21.92 14.97 -7.61
CA ASP A 39 -23.37 14.82 -7.41
C ASP A 39 -23.91 13.41 -7.72
N PHE A 40 -23.13 12.35 -7.41
CA PHE A 40 -23.56 10.97 -7.63
C PHE A 40 -24.52 10.49 -6.53
N SER A 41 -25.54 9.73 -6.92
CA SER A 41 -26.39 9.00 -5.97
C SER A 41 -25.68 7.79 -5.37
N ASP A 42 -26.10 7.35 -4.18
CA ASP A 42 -25.56 6.15 -3.52
C ASP A 42 -25.55 4.90 -4.43
N LYS A 43 -26.56 4.77 -5.30
CA LYS A 43 -26.65 3.64 -6.25
C LYS A 43 -25.56 3.71 -7.31
N GLU A 44 -25.26 4.90 -7.83
CA GLU A 44 -24.19 5.12 -8.81
C GLU A 44 -22.83 4.85 -8.17
N VAL A 45 -22.60 5.36 -6.95
CA VAL A 45 -21.36 5.10 -6.20
C VAL A 45 -21.15 3.61 -5.97
N GLN A 46 -22.19 2.87 -5.56
CA GLN A 46 -22.09 1.41 -5.40
C GLN A 46 -21.74 0.69 -6.71
N GLN A 47 -22.31 1.11 -7.85
CA GLN A 47 -22.00 0.52 -9.15
C GLN A 47 -20.56 0.81 -9.58
N ILE A 48 -20.09 2.04 -9.39
CA ILE A 48 -18.71 2.45 -9.66
C ILE A 48 -17.74 1.62 -8.82
N LEU A 49 -17.95 1.56 -7.49
CA LEU A 49 -17.08 0.81 -6.58
C LEU A 49 -17.04 -0.69 -6.92
N LYS A 50 -18.19 -1.28 -7.29
CA LYS A 50 -18.26 -2.67 -7.73
C LYS A 50 -17.47 -2.89 -9.01
N GLY A 51 -17.63 -2.02 -10.00
CA GLY A 51 -16.88 -2.08 -11.27
C GLY A 51 -15.38 -1.97 -11.03
N CYS A 52 -14.94 -1.00 -10.23
CA CYS A 52 -13.53 -0.84 -9.89
C CYS A 52 -12.95 -2.06 -9.16
N ALA A 53 -13.69 -2.66 -8.22
CA ALA A 53 -13.24 -3.87 -7.55
C ALA A 53 -13.15 -5.07 -8.51
N GLN A 54 -14.10 -5.20 -9.45
CA GLN A 54 -14.09 -6.27 -10.45
C GLN A 54 -12.90 -6.15 -11.41
N GLU A 55 -12.64 -4.95 -11.94
CA GLU A 55 -11.50 -4.70 -12.83
C GLU A 55 -10.17 -4.86 -12.11
N TYR A 56 -10.08 -4.41 -10.85
CA TYR A 56 -8.89 -4.66 -10.02
C TYR A 56 -8.63 -6.16 -9.86
N LEU A 57 -9.65 -6.94 -9.51
CA LEU A 57 -9.51 -8.39 -9.37
C LEU A 57 -9.10 -9.05 -10.68
N LYS A 58 -9.66 -8.62 -11.81
CA LYS A 58 -9.29 -9.10 -13.14
C LYS A 58 -7.79 -8.88 -13.40
N GLN A 59 -7.27 -7.68 -13.10
CA GLN A 59 -5.84 -7.41 -13.21
C GLN A 59 -4.99 -8.30 -12.29
N VAL A 60 -5.45 -8.56 -11.05
CA VAL A 60 -4.76 -9.49 -10.14
C VAL A 60 -4.74 -10.91 -10.71
N TYR A 61 -5.82 -11.37 -11.32
CA TYR A 61 -5.85 -12.68 -11.98
C TYR A 61 -4.90 -12.74 -13.17
N GLU A 62 -4.94 -11.75 -14.06
CA GLU A 62 -4.01 -11.64 -15.19
C GLU A 62 -2.55 -11.59 -14.72
N PHE A 63 -2.25 -10.85 -13.64
CA PHE A 63 -0.93 -10.84 -12.99
C PHE A 63 -0.51 -12.23 -12.53
N CYS A 64 -1.42 -12.98 -11.87
CA CYS A 64 -1.14 -14.32 -11.36
C CYS A 64 -0.88 -15.33 -12.49
N GLU A 65 -1.58 -15.20 -13.62
CA GLU A 65 -1.42 -16.07 -14.79
C GLU A 65 -0.15 -15.73 -15.60
N HIS A 66 0.22 -14.45 -15.68
CA HIS A 66 1.32 -13.95 -16.51
C HIS A 66 2.39 -13.14 -15.73
N PRO A 67 2.99 -13.69 -14.65
CA PRO A 67 3.87 -12.94 -13.75
C PRO A 67 5.23 -12.57 -14.33
N LYS A 68 5.63 -13.12 -15.49
CA LYS A 68 6.91 -12.80 -16.16
C LYS A 68 6.82 -11.61 -17.10
N ASP A 69 5.61 -11.32 -17.60
CA ASP A 69 5.37 -10.23 -18.55
C ASP A 69 5.12 -8.91 -17.83
N GLN A 70 4.75 -9.00 -16.55
CA GLN A 70 4.60 -7.87 -15.63
C GLN A 70 5.88 -7.83 -14.78
N PHE A 71 6.47 -6.64 -14.56
CA PHE A 71 7.74 -6.44 -13.84
C PHE A 71 7.66 -6.84 -12.35
N ALA A 72 7.47 -8.13 -12.08
CA ALA A 72 7.23 -8.68 -10.75
C ALA A 72 8.55 -8.89 -10.01
N LEU A 73 8.76 -8.13 -8.93
CA LEU A 73 9.91 -8.29 -8.05
C LEU A 73 9.56 -9.30 -6.95
N THR A 74 9.93 -10.56 -7.19
CA THR A 74 9.70 -11.68 -6.27
C THR A 74 11.04 -12.30 -5.85
N LEU A 75 11.04 -13.13 -4.81
CA LEU A 75 12.26 -13.85 -4.37
C LEU A 75 12.84 -14.80 -5.42
N LYS A 76 12.05 -15.18 -6.42
CA LYS A 76 12.47 -16.05 -7.53
C LYS A 76 12.98 -15.27 -8.73
N THR A 77 12.54 -14.02 -8.89
CA THR A 77 12.85 -13.19 -10.07
C THR A 77 13.91 -12.13 -9.79
N THR A 78 14.32 -11.94 -8.54
CA THR A 78 15.29 -10.91 -8.11
C THR A 78 16.61 -11.52 -7.63
N SER A 79 17.72 -10.79 -7.83
CA SER A 79 19.06 -11.18 -7.39
C SER A 79 19.68 -10.16 -6.42
N ASP A 80 20.72 -10.63 -5.72
CA ASP A 80 21.65 -9.83 -4.91
C ASP A 80 20.96 -8.84 -3.97
N LYS A 81 21.04 -7.54 -4.27
CA LYS A 81 20.60 -6.47 -3.38
C LYS A 81 19.08 -6.40 -3.26
N VAL A 82 18.34 -6.63 -4.35
CA VAL A 82 16.87 -6.59 -4.33
C VAL A 82 16.35 -7.76 -3.50
N LYS A 83 16.95 -8.95 -3.65
CA LYS A 83 16.57 -10.14 -2.88
C LYS A 83 16.87 -9.99 -1.38
N GLU A 84 17.98 -9.34 -1.02
CA GLU A 84 18.32 -9.01 0.36
C GLU A 84 17.25 -8.09 0.98
N ILE A 85 16.93 -6.98 0.30
CA ILE A 85 15.88 -6.03 0.74
C ILE A 85 14.54 -6.74 0.91
N LEU A 86 14.12 -7.58 -0.05
CA LEU A 86 12.87 -8.36 0.06
C LEU A 86 12.83 -9.26 1.30
N ASN A 87 13.97 -9.87 1.67
CA ASN A 87 14.04 -10.70 2.87
C ASN A 87 14.03 -9.85 4.15
N GLU A 88 14.67 -8.69 4.16
CA GLU A 88 14.63 -7.74 5.27
C GLU A 88 13.19 -7.24 5.51
N THR A 89 12.48 -6.83 4.46
CA THR A 89 11.08 -6.36 4.59
C THR A 89 10.14 -7.46 5.09
N ARG A 90 10.39 -8.73 4.77
CA ARG A 90 9.60 -9.85 5.32
C ARG A 90 9.71 -9.99 6.84
N ILE A 91 10.82 -9.52 7.42
CA ILE A 91 11.12 -9.65 8.84
C ILE A 91 10.69 -8.39 9.62
N GLN A 92 10.57 -7.24 8.93
CA GLN A 92 10.16 -6.00 9.59
C GLN A 92 8.68 -6.04 10.00
N PHE A 93 8.44 -5.98 11.31
CA PHE A 93 7.14 -5.70 11.89
C PHE A 93 6.83 -4.20 11.74
N HIS A 94 5.59 -3.85 11.38
CA HIS A 94 5.14 -2.47 11.23
C HIS A 94 5.50 -1.59 12.43
N ALA A 95 5.41 -2.13 13.66
CA ALA A 95 5.80 -1.44 14.89
C ALA A 95 7.30 -1.13 14.98
N ALA A 96 8.17 -1.99 14.46
CA ALA A 96 9.62 -1.77 14.49
C ALA A 96 10.05 -0.73 13.43
N HIS A 97 9.44 -0.77 12.24
CA HIS A 97 9.68 0.22 11.20
C HIS A 97 9.13 1.59 11.61
N LEU A 98 7.87 1.64 12.09
CA LEU A 98 7.25 2.85 12.62
C LEU A 98 8.09 3.41 13.78
N GLY A 99 8.49 2.56 14.73
CA GLY A 99 9.35 2.97 15.85
C GLY A 99 10.75 3.44 15.46
N SER A 100 11.22 3.17 14.23
CA SER A 100 12.45 3.76 13.70
C SER A 100 12.26 5.17 13.14
N MET A 101 11.01 5.53 12.83
CA MET A 101 10.59 6.81 12.24
C MET A 101 9.78 7.68 13.22
N THR A 102 9.43 7.16 14.39
CA THR A 102 8.63 7.85 15.41
C THR A 102 9.33 7.87 16.77
N TYR A 103 8.92 8.80 17.63
CA TYR A 103 9.30 8.86 19.04
C TYR A 103 8.08 9.28 19.87
N ILE A 104 8.08 8.94 21.15
CA ILE A 104 6.98 9.32 22.06
C ILE A 104 7.34 10.62 22.76
N GLU A 105 6.46 11.62 22.66
CA GLU A 105 6.54 12.88 23.39
C GLU A 105 5.16 13.21 23.97
N ASN A 106 5.09 13.50 25.28
CA ASN A 106 3.82 13.80 25.97
C ASN A 106 2.73 12.74 25.78
N TYR A 107 3.09 11.45 25.74
CA TYR A 107 2.19 10.32 25.48
C TYR A 107 1.63 10.25 24.05
N ASP A 108 2.03 11.17 23.16
CA ASP A 108 1.70 11.15 21.75
C ASP A 108 2.87 10.60 20.93
N GLU A 109 2.56 9.77 19.93
CA GLU A 109 3.56 9.29 18.97
C GLU A 109 3.78 10.33 17.88
N LYS A 110 5.02 10.81 17.74
CA LYS A 110 5.41 11.86 16.78
C LYS A 110 6.42 11.34 15.78
N CYS A 111 6.33 11.83 14.53
CA CYS A 111 7.31 11.52 13.49
C CYS A 111 8.64 12.25 13.75
N ILE A 112 9.76 11.58 13.49
CA ILE A 112 11.10 12.17 13.53
C ILE A 112 11.21 13.22 12.41
N ARG A 113 11.48 14.47 12.77
CA ARG A 113 11.63 15.58 11.82
C ARG A 113 12.80 15.32 10.87
N SER A 114 12.59 15.59 9.58
CA SER A 114 13.62 15.48 8.55
C SER A 114 13.48 16.60 7.53
N LYS A 115 14.39 16.66 6.55
CA LYS A 115 14.27 17.59 5.42
C LYS A 115 12.92 17.50 4.70
N TYR A 116 12.30 16.31 4.73
CA TYR A 116 11.05 15.99 4.03
C TYR A 116 9.86 15.78 4.97
N ILE A 117 10.07 15.69 6.29
CA ILE A 117 9.03 15.43 7.30
C ILE A 117 8.95 16.64 8.24
N LYS A 118 7.82 17.35 8.20
CA LYS A 118 7.53 18.54 9.01
C LYS A 118 6.16 18.40 9.67
N ASP A 119 6.02 19.00 10.85
CA ASP A 119 4.73 19.04 11.54
C ASP A 119 3.75 19.90 10.75
N VAL A 120 2.52 19.41 10.63
CA VAL A 120 1.43 20.11 9.93
C VAL A 120 0.74 21.11 10.87
N ASP A 121 0.80 20.86 12.18
CA ASP A 121 0.06 21.62 13.20
C ASP A 121 0.78 22.87 13.74
N ASP A 122 2.01 23.17 13.30
CA ASP A 122 2.75 24.38 13.73
C ASP A 122 2.16 25.70 13.14
N LYS A 123 0.97 25.66 12.54
CA LYS A 123 0.29 26.81 11.90
C LYS A 123 -1.21 26.95 12.20
N LEU A 124 -1.69 26.43 13.33
CA LEU A 124 -3.01 26.77 13.87
C LEU A 124 -2.89 27.71 15.07
#